data_AF-A0AAV0UTE5-F1
#
_entry.id   AF-A0AAV0UTE5-F1
#
_cell.length_a   1.000
_cell.length_b   1.000
_cell.length_c   1.000
_cell.angle_alpha   90.00
_cell.angle_beta   90.00
_cell.angle_gamma   90.00
#
_symmetry.space_group_name_H-M   'P 1'
#
loop_
_entity.id
_entity.type
_entity.pdbx_description
1 polymer ?
#
loop_
_entity_poly.entity_id
_entity_poly.type
_entity_poly.pdbx_seq_one_letter_code
_entity_poly.pdbx_strand_id
1 'polypeptide(L)'
;MSKEDKVTELTSPSTQAAYREYSSMRRQVDIKESESHEMLLGSGGKRPKKFFGWYMTKKQRVLAIITLLMLALLVVLFIVWFVVLPAIVRHYTNSVQIALNYMDILNIPDSKTLAVNVSLNIQHDVAIAATTNPTVVSLLYDGAEFVMLPFPGLDITSGSQSYNISIEADIPITDQNVFNAMLVAAINEAEIKFTAIASLEARALGMSFTDLSLERDLTFEGFNAFSDPNPTIEEIELTACSESEYELNINVVLNNSARLGLEGIGEFNMSLYSGQQYLGYALSQKPDLGIPRGVSNQSFSVIVDATAVSISSMLVSGLTSSSHFFIVGDNPYVTTHDQFTQALSNVNMSVPSAKGSFTNMKVGPTCNLLSLLG
;
A
#
# COMPACT_ATOMS: atom_id res chain seq x y z
N MET A 1 52.39 45.13 9.82
CA MET A 1 53.74 45.23 9.21
C MET A 1 53.77 44.23 8.06
N SER A 2 53.90 44.64 6.80
CA SER A 2 55.10 45.27 6.17
C SER A 2 56.10 44.18 5.73
N LYS A 3 56.63 44.13 4.50
CA LYS A 3 56.48 44.94 3.27
C LYS A 3 57.25 44.20 2.13
N GLU A 4 56.90 44.46 0.85
CA GLU A 4 57.81 44.69 -0.33
C GLU A 4 58.89 43.64 -0.72
N ASP A 5 59.51 43.63 -1.90
CA ASP A 5 59.20 44.10 -3.28
C ASP A 5 60.24 43.53 -4.27
N LYS A 6 59.87 43.49 -5.57
CA LYS A 6 60.62 43.96 -6.79
C LYS A 6 60.17 43.17 -8.04
N VAL A 7 59.75 43.73 -9.18
CA VAL A 7 60.13 44.91 -10.00
C VAL A 7 61.24 44.63 -11.04
N THR A 8 60.85 44.58 -12.32
CA THR A 8 61.49 45.21 -13.52
C THR A 8 60.41 45.14 -14.64
N GLU A 9 59.86 46.22 -15.24
CA GLU A 9 60.41 47.21 -16.21
C GLU A 9 61.03 46.59 -17.49
N LEU A 10 60.93 47.15 -18.70
CA LEU A 10 60.05 48.18 -19.31
C LEU A 10 60.27 48.15 -20.86
N THR A 11 59.34 48.61 -21.71
CA THR A 11 59.70 49.26 -22.99
C THR A 11 58.60 50.19 -23.53
N SER A 12 59.00 51.28 -24.19
CA SER A 12 58.18 52.40 -24.73
C SER A 12 58.26 52.44 -26.28
N PRO A 13 57.87 53.49 -27.06
CA PRO A 13 57.38 54.87 -26.80
C PRO A 13 55.97 55.13 -27.43
N SER A 14 55.44 56.33 -27.75
CA SER A 14 55.99 57.70 -27.88
C SER A 14 54.96 58.84 -27.73
N THR A 15 55.48 60.08 -27.73
CA THR A 15 54.84 61.41 -27.67
C THR A 15 54.23 61.94 -28.99
N GLN A 16 53.17 62.76 -28.89
CA GLN A 16 53.20 64.18 -29.34
C GLN A 16 51.94 64.97 -28.90
N ALA A 17 52.09 66.30 -28.76
CA ALA A 17 51.01 67.26 -28.47
C ALA A 17 51.23 68.54 -29.30
N ALA A 18 50.17 69.16 -29.84
CA ALA A 18 50.30 70.44 -30.54
C ALA A 18 48.98 71.27 -30.65
N TYR A 19 49.16 72.59 -30.55
CA TYR A 19 48.32 73.73 -30.98
C TYR A 19 47.06 74.21 -30.21
N ARG A 20 46.98 75.55 -30.16
CA ARG A 20 45.91 76.43 -29.64
C ARG A 20 45.02 76.90 -30.79
N GLU A 21 43.81 77.42 -30.50
CA GLU A 21 43.50 78.83 -30.81
C GLU A 21 42.34 79.43 -30.00
N TYR A 22 42.11 80.74 -30.18
CA TYR A 22 41.40 81.66 -29.28
C TYR A 22 40.44 82.55 -30.09
N SER A 23 39.16 82.65 -29.72
CA SER A 23 38.25 83.80 -30.01
C SER A 23 36.83 83.48 -29.51
N SER A 24 36.10 84.21 -28.66
CA SER A 24 35.91 85.65 -28.38
C SER A 24 34.71 86.28 -29.10
N MET A 25 33.68 86.66 -28.32
CA MET A 25 32.50 87.47 -28.72
C MET A 25 31.54 86.77 -29.72
N ARG A 26 30.26 87.14 -29.86
CA ARG A 26 29.56 88.37 -29.45
C ARG A 26 28.08 88.11 -29.12
N ARG A 27 27.54 88.92 -28.22
CA ARG A 27 26.12 89.02 -27.83
C ARG A 27 25.30 89.67 -28.95
N GLN A 28 24.15 89.11 -29.31
CA GLN A 28 22.99 89.92 -29.71
C GLN A 28 21.67 89.19 -29.44
N VAL A 29 20.69 89.96 -28.97
CA VAL A 29 19.30 89.57 -28.74
C VAL A 29 18.51 90.05 -29.96
N ASP A 30 17.54 89.25 -30.42
CA ASP A 30 16.38 89.83 -31.10
C ASP A 30 15.10 89.02 -30.81
N ILE A 31 13.98 89.73 -30.76
CA ILE A 31 12.65 89.22 -30.46
C ILE A 31 11.71 89.73 -31.55
N LYS A 32 11.02 88.84 -32.30
CA LYS A 32 9.60 89.02 -32.68
C LYS A 32 8.99 87.86 -33.46
N GLU A 33 7.68 87.73 -33.24
CA GLU A 33 6.58 87.24 -34.10
C GLU A 33 6.78 85.91 -34.86
N SER A 34 5.99 84.86 -34.59
CA SER A 34 4.53 84.72 -34.74
C SER A 34 4.09 84.41 -36.18
N GLU A 35 3.45 83.25 -36.30
CA GLU A 35 2.75 82.65 -37.46
C GLU A 35 3.62 81.88 -38.47
N SER A 36 3.22 80.71 -38.99
CA SER A 36 1.98 79.94 -38.87
C SER A 36 2.23 78.44 -39.15
N HIS A 37 1.46 77.55 -38.52
CA HIS A 37 1.23 76.18 -39.02
C HIS A 37 -0.05 75.58 -38.40
N GLU A 38 -1.18 76.01 -38.95
CA GLU A 38 -2.35 75.15 -39.14
C GLU A 38 -1.96 73.92 -40.02
N MET A 39 -2.67 72.79 -40.05
CA MET A 39 -3.85 72.31 -39.33
C MET A 39 -3.87 70.78 -39.45
N LEU A 40 -4.19 70.04 -38.39
CA LEU A 40 -4.95 68.78 -38.51
C LEU A 40 -5.83 68.61 -37.26
N LEU A 41 -6.87 69.45 -37.21
CA LEU A 41 -7.90 69.43 -36.18
C LEU A 41 -8.86 68.27 -36.43
N GLY A 42 -8.74 67.20 -35.64
CA GLY A 42 -9.80 66.21 -35.50
C GLY A 42 -11.05 66.84 -34.87
N SER A 43 -12.23 66.51 -35.42
CA SER A 43 -13.51 67.07 -34.99
C SER A 43 -13.76 66.91 -33.48
N GLY A 44 -14.02 68.02 -32.79
CA GLY A 44 -14.32 68.07 -31.34
C GLY A 44 -13.15 68.59 -30.48
N GLY A 45 -12.99 69.91 -30.42
CA GLY A 45 -11.87 70.60 -29.76
C GLY A 45 -11.75 70.38 -28.24
N LYS A 46 -11.15 69.25 -27.82
CA LYS A 46 -10.65 69.03 -26.46
C LYS A 46 -9.24 68.45 -26.51
N ARG A 47 -8.26 69.18 -25.94
CA ARG A 47 -6.84 68.78 -25.92
C ARG A 47 -6.68 67.37 -25.32
N PRO A 48 -6.02 66.42 -26.02
CA PRO A 48 -5.75 65.11 -25.45
C PRO A 48 -4.79 65.25 -24.25
N LYS A 49 -5.22 64.79 -23.06
CA LYS A 49 -4.31 64.68 -21.91
C LYS A 49 -3.27 63.59 -22.20
N LYS A 50 -2.05 63.72 -21.66
CA LYS A 50 -1.07 62.63 -21.63
C LYS A 50 -1.54 61.49 -20.70
N PHE A 51 -1.18 60.27 -21.04
CA PHE A 51 -1.14 59.08 -20.15
C PHE A 51 -0.01 58.21 -20.72
N PHE A 52 0.98 57.84 -19.90
CA PHE A 52 2.16 57.08 -20.36
C PHE A 52 2.79 57.58 -21.68
N GLY A 53 3.15 58.87 -21.73
CA GLY A 53 3.93 59.45 -22.83
C GLY A 53 3.19 59.72 -24.15
N TRP A 54 2.10 59.00 -24.46
CA TRP A 54 1.37 59.13 -25.73
C TRP A 54 0.13 60.04 -25.67
N TYR A 55 -0.20 60.63 -26.82
CA TYR A 55 -1.45 61.36 -27.05
C TYR A 55 -2.56 60.41 -27.50
N MET A 56 -3.42 60.00 -26.58
CA MET A 56 -4.60 59.16 -26.89
C MET A 56 -5.92 59.90 -26.68
N THR A 57 -6.87 59.63 -27.58
CA THR A 57 -8.27 60.07 -27.46
C THR A 57 -9.00 59.38 -26.30
N LYS A 58 -10.12 59.96 -25.85
CA LYS A 58 -10.93 59.38 -24.76
C LYS A 58 -11.38 57.94 -25.04
N LYS A 59 -11.70 57.61 -26.30
CA LYS A 59 -12.15 56.26 -26.71
C LYS A 59 -11.02 55.23 -26.62
N GLN A 60 -9.82 55.58 -27.08
CA GLN A 60 -8.63 54.71 -27.03
C GLN A 60 -8.22 54.36 -25.58
N ARG A 61 -8.35 55.31 -24.65
CA ARG A 61 -8.07 55.06 -23.21
C ARG A 61 -9.01 54.02 -22.60
N VAL A 62 -10.30 54.08 -22.92
CA VAL A 62 -11.29 53.09 -22.42
C VAL A 62 -11.01 51.72 -23.02
N LEU A 63 -10.71 51.66 -24.33
CA LEU A 63 -10.33 50.41 -25.00
C LEU A 63 -9.10 49.78 -24.32
N ALA A 64 -8.04 50.55 -24.08
CA ALA A 64 -6.81 50.07 -23.45
C ALA A 64 -7.05 49.51 -22.03
N ILE A 65 -7.92 50.13 -21.23
CA ILE A 65 -8.29 49.64 -19.89
C ILE A 65 -9.08 48.33 -19.99
N ILE A 66 -10.02 48.21 -20.95
CA ILE A 66 -10.78 46.96 -21.17
C ILE A 66 -9.84 45.85 -21.66
N THR A 67 -8.91 46.13 -22.56
CA THR A 67 -7.89 45.17 -23.02
C THR A 67 -6.98 44.72 -21.88
N LEU A 68 -6.54 45.65 -21.01
CA LEU A 68 -5.76 45.31 -19.82
C LEU A 68 -6.55 44.43 -18.84
N LEU A 69 -7.84 44.71 -18.61
CA LEU A 69 -8.70 43.91 -17.75
C LEU A 69 -8.95 42.51 -18.33
N MET A 70 -9.19 42.39 -19.64
CA MET A 70 -9.32 41.10 -20.32
C MET A 70 -8.02 40.31 -20.30
N LEU A 71 -6.87 40.96 -20.47
CA LEU A 71 -5.55 40.33 -20.36
C LEU A 71 -5.29 39.84 -18.93
N ALA A 72 -5.61 40.66 -17.92
CA ALA A 72 -5.48 40.28 -16.51
C ALA A 72 -6.42 39.11 -16.15
N LEU A 73 -7.68 39.14 -16.62
CA LEU A 73 -8.63 38.05 -16.45
C LEU A 73 -8.12 36.76 -17.10
N LEU A 74 -7.57 36.85 -18.31
CA LEU A 74 -6.97 35.72 -19.02
C LEU A 74 -5.77 35.17 -18.25
N VAL A 75 -4.86 36.03 -17.76
CA VAL A 75 -3.72 35.60 -16.92
C VAL A 75 -4.20 34.91 -15.63
N VAL A 76 -5.21 35.44 -14.96
CA VAL A 76 -5.81 34.79 -13.77
C VAL A 76 -6.42 33.43 -14.13
N LEU A 77 -7.11 33.32 -15.26
CA LEU A 77 -7.69 32.06 -15.73
C LEU A 77 -6.58 31.03 -16.03
N PHE A 78 -5.49 31.43 -16.68
CA PHE A 78 -4.29 30.59 -16.87
C PHE A 78 -3.67 30.14 -15.54
N ILE A 79 -3.54 31.02 -14.54
CA ILE A 79 -3.02 30.64 -13.21
C ILE A 79 -3.94 29.63 -12.52
N VAL A 80 -5.27 29.84 -12.56
CA VAL A 80 -6.24 28.89 -12.00
C VAL A 80 -6.15 27.54 -12.72
N TRP A 81 -6.04 27.56 -14.04
CA TRP A 81 -6.00 26.36 -14.89
C TRP A 81 -4.73 25.53 -14.70
N PHE A 82 -3.55 26.17 -14.69
CA PHE A 82 -2.26 25.47 -14.67
C PHE A 82 -1.63 25.30 -13.29
N VAL A 83 -2.09 26.04 -12.27
CA VAL A 83 -1.51 25.97 -10.91
C VAL A 83 -2.53 25.50 -9.88
N VAL A 84 -3.70 26.13 -9.83
CA VAL A 84 -4.69 25.85 -8.77
C VAL A 84 -5.37 24.49 -8.98
N LEU A 85 -5.81 24.19 -10.19
CA LEU A 85 -6.49 22.92 -10.50
C LEU A 85 -5.61 21.67 -10.23
N PRO A 86 -4.34 21.58 -10.71
CA PRO A 86 -3.46 20.46 -10.36
C PRO A 86 -3.17 20.34 -8.86
N ALA A 87 -3.06 21.47 -8.15
CA ALA A 87 -2.86 21.46 -6.69
C ALA A 87 -4.09 20.92 -5.94
N ILE A 88 -5.29 21.26 -6.38
CA ILE A 88 -6.56 20.73 -5.84
C ILE A 88 -6.66 19.22 -6.08
N VAL A 89 -6.35 18.73 -7.29
CA VAL A 89 -6.40 17.29 -7.60
C VAL A 89 -5.43 16.51 -6.70
N ARG A 90 -4.18 16.98 -6.56
CA ARG A 90 -3.20 16.36 -5.65
C ARG A 90 -3.64 16.38 -4.18
N HIS A 91 -4.26 17.47 -3.73
CA HIS A 91 -4.82 17.54 -2.38
C HIS A 91 -5.90 16.47 -2.17
N TYR A 92 -6.80 16.28 -3.15
CA TYR A 92 -7.82 15.25 -3.07
C TYR A 92 -7.24 13.83 -3.10
N THR A 93 -6.29 13.51 -3.98
CA THR A 93 -5.57 12.22 -3.99
C THR A 93 -4.97 11.89 -2.62
N ASN A 94 -4.39 12.89 -1.95
CA ASN A 94 -3.81 12.75 -0.62
C ASN A 94 -4.88 12.65 0.50
N SER A 95 -6.10 13.14 0.29
CA SER A 95 -7.20 13.06 1.26
C SER A 95 -8.03 11.76 1.21
N VAL A 96 -7.99 10.99 0.10
CA VAL A 96 -8.69 9.70 -0.02
C VAL A 96 -8.21 8.74 1.06
N GLN A 97 -9.10 8.22 1.89
CA GLN A 97 -8.78 7.17 2.85
C GLN A 97 -9.02 5.81 2.18
N ILE A 98 -8.05 4.91 2.32
CA ILE A 98 -8.14 3.53 1.85
C ILE A 98 -7.88 2.63 3.05
N ALA A 99 -8.79 1.70 3.32
CA ALA A 99 -8.65 0.69 4.35
C ALA A 99 -8.82 -0.71 3.73
N LEU A 100 -8.05 -1.69 4.19
CA LEU A 100 -8.22 -3.08 3.81
C LEU A 100 -9.43 -3.65 4.56
N ASN A 101 -10.47 -4.07 3.84
CA ASN A 101 -11.54 -4.86 4.45
C ASN A 101 -11.06 -6.29 4.69
N TYR A 102 -10.40 -6.87 3.67
CA TYR A 102 -9.81 -8.20 3.70
C TYR A 102 -8.91 -8.49 2.49
N MET A 103 -8.13 -9.56 2.60
CA MET A 103 -7.37 -10.21 1.53
C MET A 103 -7.55 -11.73 1.65
N ASP A 104 -7.96 -12.41 0.59
CA ASP A 104 -7.89 -13.87 0.48
C ASP A 104 -6.81 -14.26 -0.52
N ILE A 105 -6.05 -15.29 -0.17
CA ILE A 105 -5.39 -16.16 -1.15
C ILE A 105 -6.40 -17.30 -1.39
N LEU A 106 -6.79 -17.50 -2.66
CA LEU A 106 -7.80 -18.46 -3.08
C LEU A 106 -7.19 -19.76 -3.59
N ASN A 107 -6.04 -19.65 -4.27
CA ASN A 107 -5.28 -20.77 -4.82
C ASN A 107 -3.86 -20.30 -5.20
N ILE A 108 -2.99 -21.26 -5.50
CA ILE A 108 -1.60 -21.06 -5.90
C ILE A 108 -1.39 -21.66 -7.31
N PRO A 109 -1.53 -20.86 -8.39
CA PRO A 109 -1.39 -21.37 -9.76
C PRO A 109 0.03 -21.87 -10.08
N ASP A 110 1.06 -21.22 -9.53
CA ASP A 110 2.46 -21.64 -9.61
C ASP A 110 3.29 -21.13 -8.41
N SER A 111 4.59 -21.45 -8.37
CA SER A 111 5.52 -21.07 -7.29
C SER A 111 5.77 -19.55 -7.11
N LYS A 112 5.27 -18.71 -8.01
CA LYS A 112 5.48 -17.25 -8.06
C LYS A 112 4.21 -16.44 -8.25
N THR A 113 3.05 -17.08 -8.37
CA THR A 113 1.76 -16.41 -8.54
C THR A 113 0.78 -16.85 -7.46
N LEU A 114 -0.11 -15.94 -7.09
CA LEU A 114 -1.17 -16.17 -6.10
C LEU A 114 -2.49 -15.68 -6.71
N ALA A 115 -3.49 -16.54 -6.76
CA ALA A 115 -4.85 -16.11 -7.07
C ALA A 115 -5.44 -15.47 -5.80
N VAL A 116 -5.79 -14.18 -5.84
CA VAL A 116 -6.25 -13.44 -4.66
C VAL A 116 -7.59 -12.75 -4.87
N ASN A 117 -8.33 -12.54 -3.76
CA ASN A 117 -9.46 -11.62 -3.68
C ASN A 117 -9.19 -10.55 -2.61
N VAL A 118 -9.00 -9.31 -3.03
CA VAL A 118 -8.72 -8.17 -2.13
C VAL A 118 -9.93 -7.26 -2.08
N SER A 119 -10.49 -7.02 -0.90
CA SER A 119 -11.51 -5.97 -0.71
C SER A 119 -10.96 -4.76 0.03
N LEU A 120 -11.23 -3.60 -0.54
CA LEU A 120 -10.80 -2.30 -0.03
C LEU A 120 -12.03 -1.42 0.21
N ASN A 121 -12.07 -0.73 1.34
CA ASN A 121 -12.97 0.38 1.59
C ASN A 121 -12.28 1.68 1.16
N ILE A 122 -12.95 2.46 0.31
CA ILE A 122 -12.47 3.74 -0.18
C ILE A 122 -13.43 4.83 0.32
N GLN A 123 -12.88 5.81 1.02
CA GLN A 123 -13.63 6.98 1.50
C GLN A 123 -12.99 8.26 0.96
N HIS A 124 -13.81 9.17 0.46
CA HIS A 124 -13.32 10.45 -0.06
C HIS A 124 -14.39 11.54 0.10
N ASP A 125 -13.95 12.80 0.12
CA ASP A 125 -14.82 13.96 -0.10
C ASP A 125 -14.14 14.89 -1.11
N VAL A 126 -14.69 14.95 -2.33
CA VAL A 126 -14.07 15.68 -3.44
C VAL A 126 -15.06 16.62 -4.11
N ALA A 127 -14.68 17.89 -4.32
CA ALA A 127 -15.59 18.86 -4.95
C ALA A 127 -15.79 18.64 -6.47
N ILE A 128 -14.96 17.80 -7.11
CA ILE A 128 -14.91 17.62 -8.56
C ILE A 128 -14.92 16.12 -8.83
N ALA A 129 -15.90 15.64 -9.61
CA ALA A 129 -15.93 14.27 -10.07
C ALA A 129 -14.78 13.99 -11.07
N ALA A 130 -14.18 12.81 -10.97
CA ALA A 130 -13.02 12.41 -11.74
C ALA A 130 -13.12 10.91 -12.10
N THR A 131 -12.35 10.46 -13.09
CA THR A 131 -12.14 9.03 -13.32
C THR A 131 -10.65 8.72 -13.23
N THR A 132 -10.25 7.56 -12.72
CA THR A 132 -8.85 7.10 -12.77
C THR A 132 -8.70 6.01 -13.82
N ASN A 133 -7.53 5.97 -14.47
CA ASN A 133 -7.18 4.81 -15.29
C ASN A 133 -6.78 3.63 -14.39
N PRO A 134 -6.93 2.37 -14.86
CA PRO A 134 -6.32 1.22 -14.20
C PRO A 134 -4.81 1.42 -14.04
N THR A 135 -4.27 0.94 -12.93
CA THR A 135 -2.84 1.02 -12.60
C THR A 135 -2.37 -0.28 -11.95
N VAL A 136 -1.10 -0.33 -11.52
CA VAL A 136 -0.57 -1.40 -10.68
C VAL A 136 -0.08 -0.77 -9.38
N VAL A 137 -0.44 -1.40 -8.26
CA VAL A 137 -0.05 -1.00 -6.91
C VAL A 137 1.05 -1.95 -6.44
N SER A 138 2.22 -1.40 -6.12
CA SER A 138 3.29 -2.11 -5.42
C SER A 138 2.93 -2.20 -3.94
N LEU A 139 2.91 -3.41 -3.37
CA LEU A 139 2.77 -3.60 -1.92
C LEU A 139 4.14 -3.86 -1.31
N LEU A 140 4.50 -3.04 -0.32
CA LEU A 140 5.81 -3.07 0.33
C LEU A 140 5.67 -3.51 1.79
N TYR A 141 6.55 -4.40 2.23
CA TYR A 141 6.71 -4.80 3.63
C TYR A 141 8.13 -4.49 4.07
N ASP A 142 8.29 -3.85 5.23
CA ASP A 142 9.56 -3.27 5.72
C ASP A 142 10.33 -2.45 4.65
N GLY A 143 9.59 -1.71 3.81
CA GLY A 143 10.14 -0.86 2.74
C GLY A 143 10.61 -1.59 1.48
N ALA A 144 10.41 -2.91 1.36
CA ALA A 144 10.72 -3.70 0.16
C ALA A 144 9.45 -4.26 -0.51
N GLU A 145 9.38 -4.26 -1.84
CA GLU A 145 8.21 -4.76 -2.59
C GLU A 145 8.11 -6.29 -2.52
N PHE A 146 6.92 -6.81 -2.16
CA PHE A 146 6.67 -8.26 -2.14
C PHE A 146 5.69 -8.75 -3.21
N VAL A 147 4.70 -7.94 -3.61
CA VAL A 147 3.77 -8.26 -4.72
C VAL A 147 3.34 -7.01 -5.47
N MET A 148 2.87 -7.22 -6.70
CA MET A 148 2.22 -6.19 -7.54
C MET A 148 0.73 -6.52 -7.71
N LEU A 149 -0.16 -5.64 -7.22
CA LEU A 149 -1.61 -5.79 -7.32
C LEU A 149 -2.18 -4.95 -8.48
N PRO A 150 -2.80 -5.55 -9.52
CA PRO A 150 -3.56 -4.81 -10.52
C PRO A 150 -4.72 -4.06 -9.86
N PHE A 151 -4.81 -2.75 -10.07
CA PHE A 151 -5.83 -1.90 -9.45
C PHE A 151 -6.75 -1.30 -10.52
N PRO A 152 -8.08 -1.46 -10.41
CA PRO A 152 -9.02 -1.01 -11.43
C PRO A 152 -9.09 0.53 -11.53
N GLY A 153 -9.48 1.02 -12.70
CA GLY A 153 -9.90 2.41 -12.84
C GLY A 153 -11.18 2.66 -12.04
N LEU A 154 -11.28 3.83 -11.42
CA LEU A 154 -12.39 4.19 -10.53
C LEU A 154 -13.13 5.43 -11.05
N ASP A 155 -14.46 5.39 -11.01
CA ASP A 155 -15.31 6.57 -11.23
C ASP A 155 -15.57 7.27 -9.88
N ILE A 156 -14.80 8.32 -9.62
CA ILE A 156 -14.86 9.13 -8.40
C ILE A 156 -15.98 10.15 -8.54
N THR A 157 -17.08 9.97 -7.80
CA THR A 157 -18.18 10.94 -7.77
C THR A 157 -17.87 12.11 -6.83
N SER A 158 -18.55 13.25 -7.00
CA SER A 158 -18.34 14.42 -6.14
C SER A 158 -19.08 14.31 -4.80
N GLY A 159 -18.54 14.95 -3.76
CA GLY A 159 -19.01 14.93 -2.39
C GLY A 159 -18.44 13.77 -1.57
N SER A 160 -18.94 13.64 -0.35
CA SER A 160 -18.55 12.58 0.58
C SER A 160 -19.10 11.22 0.15
N GLN A 161 -18.22 10.24 0.00
CA GLN A 161 -18.54 8.85 -0.37
C GLN A 161 -17.77 7.88 0.53
N SER A 162 -18.34 6.69 0.72
CA SER A 162 -17.70 5.52 1.32
C SER A 162 -18.24 4.27 0.63
N TYR A 163 -17.41 3.54 -0.10
CA TYR A 163 -17.80 2.34 -0.83
C TYR A 163 -16.70 1.28 -0.79
N ASN A 164 -17.09 0.03 -1.03
CA ASN A 164 -16.17 -1.10 -1.12
C ASN A 164 -15.93 -1.46 -2.58
N ILE A 165 -14.69 -1.83 -2.91
CA ILE A 165 -14.34 -2.52 -4.15
C ILE A 165 -13.84 -3.94 -3.81
N SER A 166 -13.90 -4.84 -4.79
CA SER A 166 -13.23 -6.15 -4.76
C SER A 166 -12.33 -6.26 -5.98
N ILE A 167 -11.17 -6.86 -5.81
CA ILE A 167 -10.14 -7.07 -6.82
C ILE A 167 -9.81 -8.55 -6.81
N GLU A 168 -10.24 -9.26 -7.85
CA GLU A 168 -9.88 -10.66 -8.10
C GLU A 168 -8.83 -10.70 -9.20
N ALA A 169 -7.64 -11.22 -8.88
CA ALA A 169 -6.49 -11.23 -9.79
C ALA A 169 -5.47 -12.30 -9.43
N ASP A 170 -4.71 -12.76 -10.43
CA ASP A 170 -3.46 -13.50 -10.22
C ASP A 170 -2.33 -12.48 -10.03
N ILE A 171 -1.76 -12.40 -8.82
CA ILE A 171 -0.67 -11.46 -8.50
C ILE A 171 0.69 -12.18 -8.52
N PRO A 172 1.74 -11.59 -9.12
CA PRO A 172 3.10 -12.10 -9.01
C PRO A 172 3.74 -11.72 -7.68
N ILE A 173 4.51 -12.65 -7.12
CA ILE A 173 5.45 -12.42 -6.02
C ILE A 173 6.72 -11.78 -6.59
N THR A 174 7.01 -10.54 -6.21
CA THR A 174 8.20 -9.80 -6.65
C THR A 174 9.46 -10.29 -5.92
N ASP A 175 9.40 -10.37 -4.58
CA ASP A 175 10.49 -10.89 -3.74
C ASP A 175 9.94 -11.93 -2.75
N GLN A 176 10.40 -13.17 -2.93
CA GLN A 176 10.01 -14.32 -2.13
C GLN A 176 10.41 -14.17 -0.65
N ASN A 177 11.55 -13.55 -0.36
CA ASN A 177 12.03 -13.42 1.02
C ASN A 177 11.19 -12.39 1.78
N VAL A 178 10.81 -11.29 1.12
CA VAL A 178 9.96 -10.25 1.70
C VAL A 178 8.53 -10.77 1.87
N PHE A 179 8.00 -11.52 0.89
CA PHE A 179 6.72 -12.22 1.02
C PHE A 179 6.71 -13.21 2.18
N ASN A 180 7.76 -14.04 2.32
CA ASN A 180 7.90 -14.96 3.45
C ASN A 180 7.97 -14.20 4.79
N ALA A 181 8.73 -13.10 4.87
CA ALA A 181 8.82 -12.29 6.09
C ALA A 181 7.46 -11.68 6.49
N MET A 182 6.70 -11.19 5.50
CA MET A 182 5.34 -10.70 5.70
C MET A 182 4.39 -11.81 6.21
N LEU A 183 4.43 -13.00 5.61
CA LEU A 183 3.61 -14.14 6.06
C LEU A 183 4.02 -14.69 7.44
N VAL A 184 5.31 -14.70 7.77
CA VAL A 184 5.80 -15.08 9.11
C VAL A 184 5.28 -14.10 10.15
N ALA A 185 5.32 -12.80 9.88
CA ALA A 185 4.68 -11.80 10.73
C ALA A 185 3.16 -12.05 10.79
N ALA A 186 2.52 -12.42 9.68
CA ALA A 186 1.06 -12.59 9.65
C ALA A 186 0.58 -13.74 10.51
N ILE A 187 1.34 -14.83 10.57
CA ILE A 187 1.05 -15.97 11.43
C ILE A 187 1.23 -15.61 12.92
N ASN A 188 2.25 -14.81 13.26
CA ASN A 188 2.65 -14.60 14.65
C ASN A 188 2.07 -13.34 15.32
N GLU A 189 1.85 -12.27 14.55
CA GLU A 189 1.45 -10.96 15.05
C GLU A 189 -0.07 -10.74 14.93
N ALA A 190 -0.62 -9.90 15.81
CA ALA A 190 -2.04 -9.55 15.78
C ALA A 190 -2.37 -8.46 14.75
N GLU A 191 -1.39 -7.62 14.39
CA GLU A 191 -1.54 -6.48 13.48
C GLU A 191 -0.25 -6.31 12.68
N ILE A 192 -0.34 -6.19 11.36
CA ILE A 192 0.79 -5.86 10.49
C ILE A 192 0.47 -4.63 9.66
N LYS A 193 1.52 -3.96 9.18
CA LYS A 193 1.44 -2.84 8.24
C LYS A 193 2.24 -3.12 6.99
N PHE A 194 1.65 -2.83 5.84
CA PHE A 194 2.34 -2.79 4.56
C PHE A 194 2.00 -1.49 3.81
N THR A 195 2.95 -0.93 3.09
CA THR A 195 2.77 0.33 2.36
C THR A 195 2.41 0.04 0.91
N ALA A 196 1.24 0.52 0.48
CA ALA A 196 0.80 0.48 -0.90
C ALA A 196 1.26 1.74 -1.63
N ILE A 197 2.01 1.56 -2.73
CA ILE A 197 2.53 2.65 -3.57
C ILE A 197 2.04 2.48 -5.00
N ALA A 198 1.53 3.56 -5.61
CA ALA A 198 1.14 3.57 -7.02
C ALA A 198 1.30 4.95 -7.66
N SER A 199 1.42 4.97 -8.98
CA SER A 199 1.25 6.18 -9.80
C SER A 199 -0.13 6.15 -10.46
N LEU A 200 -0.89 7.23 -10.32
CA LEU A 200 -2.24 7.37 -10.88
C LEU A 200 -2.26 8.38 -12.04
N GLU A 201 -3.03 8.06 -13.08
CA GLU A 201 -3.57 9.06 -14.03
C GLU A 201 -5.05 9.27 -13.69
N ALA A 202 -5.44 10.51 -13.42
CA ALA A 202 -6.83 10.90 -13.20
C ALA A 202 -7.32 11.85 -14.29
N ARG A 203 -8.61 11.80 -14.61
CA ARG A 203 -9.27 12.66 -15.59
C ARG A 203 -10.40 13.42 -14.94
N ALA A 204 -10.34 14.74 -14.98
CA ALA A 204 -11.37 15.63 -14.40
C ALA A 204 -11.51 16.89 -15.25
N LEU A 205 -12.74 17.41 -15.37
CA LEU A 205 -13.06 18.62 -16.16
C LEU A 205 -12.53 18.61 -17.61
N GLY A 206 -12.42 17.42 -18.22
CA GLY A 206 -11.90 17.25 -19.58
C GLY A 206 -10.37 17.30 -19.72
N MET A 207 -9.62 17.25 -18.61
CA MET A 207 -8.16 17.20 -18.57
C MET A 207 -7.66 15.89 -17.96
N SER A 208 -6.49 15.40 -18.42
CA SER A 208 -5.71 14.38 -17.71
C SER A 208 -4.72 15.03 -16.74
N PHE A 209 -4.56 14.41 -15.57
CA PHE A 209 -3.59 14.73 -14.54
C PHE A 209 -2.72 13.49 -14.34
N THR A 210 -1.45 13.58 -14.71
CA THR A 210 -0.43 12.54 -14.54
C THR A 210 0.36 12.75 -13.24
N ASP A 211 1.19 11.76 -12.89
CA ASP A 211 2.17 11.86 -11.80
C ASP A 211 1.51 12.14 -10.44
N LEU A 212 0.32 11.58 -10.24
CA LEU A 212 -0.37 11.58 -8.95
C LEU A 212 0.11 10.36 -8.15
N SER A 213 1.06 10.60 -7.25
CA SER A 213 1.51 9.58 -6.30
C SER A 213 0.36 9.22 -5.35
N LEU A 214 0.14 7.91 -5.17
CA LEU A 214 -0.63 7.35 -4.08
C LEU A 214 0.32 6.54 -3.19
N GLU A 215 0.38 6.89 -1.91
CA GLU A 215 1.14 6.17 -0.89
C GLU A 215 0.22 6.00 0.32
N ARG A 216 0.03 4.75 0.78
CA ARG A 216 -0.91 4.40 1.85
C ARG A 216 -0.37 3.26 2.70
N ASP A 217 -0.21 3.49 4.00
CA ASP A 217 -0.03 2.40 4.95
C ASP A 217 -1.36 1.68 5.17
N LEU A 218 -1.41 0.42 4.78
CA LEU A 218 -2.52 -0.48 4.99
C LEU A 218 -2.20 -1.35 6.21
N THR A 219 -3.01 -1.19 7.25
CA THR A 219 -2.96 -2.02 8.46
C THR A 219 -3.90 -3.20 8.28
N PHE A 220 -3.47 -4.41 8.65
CA PHE A 220 -4.32 -5.60 8.62
C PHE A 220 -4.14 -6.46 9.86
N GLU A 221 -5.24 -7.07 10.32
CA GLU A 221 -5.26 -7.98 11.47
C GLU A 221 -4.67 -9.34 11.02
N GLY A 222 -3.65 -9.82 11.73
CA GLY A 222 -2.99 -11.11 11.52
C GLY A 222 -3.62 -12.24 12.33
N PHE A 223 -3.03 -13.44 12.24
CA PHE A 223 -3.50 -14.64 12.92
C PHE A 223 -3.22 -14.67 14.43
N ASN A 224 -2.35 -13.79 14.95
CA ASN A 224 -2.01 -13.71 16.38
C ASN A 224 -1.61 -15.07 17.00
N ALA A 225 -0.78 -15.86 16.30
CA ALA A 225 -0.40 -17.23 16.64
C ALA A 225 -1.59 -18.18 16.90
N PHE A 226 -2.76 -17.90 16.30
CA PHE A 226 -4.03 -18.59 16.53
C PHE A 226 -4.46 -18.61 18.00
N SER A 227 -4.06 -17.61 18.79
CA SER A 227 -4.31 -17.57 20.24
C SER A 227 -5.62 -16.90 20.64
N ASP A 228 -6.21 -16.07 19.77
CA ASP A 228 -7.49 -15.38 20.02
C ASP A 228 -8.41 -15.36 18.78
N PRO A 229 -9.45 -16.21 18.74
CA PRO A 229 -9.76 -17.28 19.70
C PRO A 229 -8.87 -18.52 19.47
N ASN A 230 -8.59 -19.26 20.56
CA ASN A 230 -7.92 -20.56 20.46
C ASN A 230 -8.77 -21.57 19.64
N PRO A 231 -8.15 -22.48 18.87
CA PRO A 231 -8.85 -23.58 18.21
C PRO A 231 -9.50 -24.51 19.24
N THR A 232 -10.64 -25.10 18.86
CA THR A 232 -11.38 -26.02 19.72
C THR A 232 -11.58 -27.37 19.05
N ILE A 233 -11.23 -28.45 19.75
CA ILE A 233 -11.49 -29.82 19.29
C ILE A 233 -13.00 -30.11 19.44
N GLU A 234 -13.66 -30.46 18.33
CA GLU A 234 -15.04 -30.94 18.35
C GLU A 234 -15.11 -32.43 18.65
N GLU A 235 -14.26 -33.21 18.00
CA GLU A 235 -14.32 -34.67 18.01
C GLU A 235 -12.93 -35.29 17.82
N ILE A 236 -12.72 -36.43 18.49
CA ILE A 236 -11.55 -37.30 18.32
C ILE A 236 -12.08 -38.71 18.09
N GLU A 237 -11.58 -39.37 17.06
CA GLU A 237 -11.84 -40.78 16.75
C GLU A 237 -10.50 -41.50 16.63
N LEU A 238 -10.27 -42.52 17.44
CA LEU A 238 -9.12 -43.42 17.31
C LEU A 238 -9.49 -44.51 16.30
N THR A 239 -9.01 -44.39 15.06
CA THR A 239 -9.41 -45.23 13.93
C THR A 239 -8.70 -46.58 13.93
N ALA A 240 -7.41 -46.61 14.27
CA ALA A 240 -6.60 -47.81 14.29
C ALA A 240 -5.57 -47.83 15.43
N CYS A 241 -5.25 -49.05 15.87
CA CYS A 241 -4.28 -49.34 16.90
C CYS A 241 -3.41 -50.51 16.46
N SER A 242 -2.10 -50.33 16.47
CA SER A 242 -1.12 -51.41 16.27
C SER A 242 -0.07 -51.40 17.39
N GLU A 243 0.95 -52.24 17.27
CA GLU A 243 2.10 -52.23 18.19
C GLU A 243 3.08 -51.06 17.90
N SER A 244 3.02 -50.46 16.70
CA SER A 244 3.93 -49.40 16.25
C SER A 244 3.28 -48.02 16.16
N GLU A 245 1.99 -47.94 15.86
CA GLU A 245 1.30 -46.67 15.63
C GLU A 245 -0.16 -46.67 16.11
N TYR A 246 -0.63 -45.48 16.49
CA TYR A 246 -2.05 -45.16 16.68
C TYR A 246 -2.48 -44.13 15.64
N GLU A 247 -3.56 -44.41 14.94
CA GLU A 247 -4.18 -43.46 14.01
C GLU A 247 -5.39 -42.80 14.66
N LEU A 248 -5.48 -41.48 14.59
CA LEU A 248 -6.61 -40.71 15.08
C LEU A 248 -7.11 -39.73 14.01
N ASN A 249 -8.42 -39.63 13.84
CA ASN A 249 -9.04 -38.50 13.17
C ASN A 249 -9.44 -37.46 14.22
N ILE A 250 -9.01 -36.20 14.03
CA ILE A 250 -9.35 -35.08 14.90
C ILE A 250 -10.07 -34.01 14.08
N ASN A 251 -11.31 -33.68 14.50
CA ASN A 251 -12.06 -32.56 13.96
C ASN A 251 -11.86 -31.33 14.85
N VAL A 252 -11.37 -30.24 14.26
CA VAL A 252 -11.02 -29.00 14.95
C VAL A 252 -11.80 -27.85 14.33
N VAL A 253 -12.52 -27.09 15.15
CA VAL A 253 -13.01 -25.78 14.76
C VAL A 253 -11.89 -24.76 14.94
N LEU A 254 -11.50 -24.16 13.82
CA LEU A 254 -10.54 -23.07 13.74
C LEU A 254 -11.29 -21.81 13.32
N ASN A 255 -11.26 -20.76 14.13
CA ASN A 255 -11.87 -19.47 13.81
C ASN A 255 -10.76 -18.45 13.51
N ASN A 256 -10.54 -18.19 12.23
CA ASN A 256 -9.58 -17.22 11.75
C ASN A 256 -10.15 -15.80 11.92
N SER A 257 -9.66 -15.08 12.93
CA SER A 257 -9.98 -13.67 13.20
C SER A 257 -9.25 -12.67 12.30
N ALA A 258 -8.26 -13.12 11.52
CA ALA A 258 -7.43 -12.27 10.67
C ALA A 258 -8.21 -11.68 9.47
N ARG A 259 -7.66 -10.62 8.87
CA ARG A 259 -8.09 -10.13 7.55
C ARG A 259 -7.49 -10.88 6.38
N LEU A 260 -6.58 -11.83 6.65
CA LEU A 260 -6.00 -12.73 5.66
C LEU A 260 -6.70 -14.10 5.70
N GLY A 261 -7.30 -14.49 4.58
CA GLY A 261 -7.71 -15.88 4.32
C GLY A 261 -6.64 -16.60 3.49
N LEU A 262 -6.42 -17.87 3.80
CA LEU A 262 -5.44 -18.74 3.16
C LEU A 262 -6.13 -20.01 2.62
N GLU A 263 -6.98 -19.84 1.61
CA GLU A 263 -7.68 -20.93 0.93
C GLU A 263 -6.77 -21.53 -0.17
N GLY A 264 -6.95 -22.82 -0.49
CA GLY A 264 -6.19 -23.48 -1.54
C GLY A 264 -4.66 -23.53 -1.34
N ILE A 265 -4.14 -23.43 -0.10
CA ILE A 265 -2.69 -23.48 0.18
C ILE A 265 -2.15 -24.91 0.43
N GLY A 266 -2.91 -25.93 0.02
CA GLY A 266 -2.49 -27.32 -0.02
C GLY A 266 -2.66 -28.09 1.30
N GLU A 267 -2.12 -29.31 1.34
CA GLU A 267 -2.14 -30.13 2.56
C GLU A 267 -1.14 -29.61 3.59
N PHE A 268 -1.58 -29.48 4.85
CA PHE A 268 -0.74 -29.21 5.99
C PHE A 268 -0.26 -30.53 6.62
N ASN A 269 1.05 -30.65 6.83
CA ASN A 269 1.64 -31.75 7.61
C ASN A 269 2.37 -31.17 8.83
N MET A 270 1.69 -31.09 9.97
CA MET A 270 2.20 -30.42 11.17
C MET A 270 2.59 -31.44 12.24
N SER A 271 3.67 -31.20 12.97
CA SER A 271 4.07 -32.01 14.13
C SER A 271 3.13 -31.80 15.31
N LEU A 272 2.88 -32.86 16.06
CA LEU A 272 2.04 -32.85 17.25
C LEU A 272 2.88 -33.12 18.51
N TYR A 273 2.73 -32.26 19.51
CA TYR A 273 3.41 -32.37 20.79
C TYR A 273 2.44 -32.34 21.97
N SER A 274 2.77 -33.06 23.05
CA SER A 274 2.21 -32.87 24.39
C SER A 274 3.29 -32.35 25.33
N GLY A 275 3.17 -31.09 25.77
CA GLY A 275 4.29 -30.40 26.42
C GLY A 275 5.50 -30.30 25.50
N GLN A 276 6.59 -30.99 25.83
CA GLN A 276 7.81 -31.10 25.01
C GLN A 276 7.97 -32.46 24.32
N GLN A 277 7.05 -33.41 24.54
CA GLN A 277 7.14 -34.75 23.96
C GLN A 277 6.50 -34.73 22.57
N TYR A 278 7.30 -35.03 21.54
CA TYR A 278 6.81 -35.31 20.19
C TYR A 278 5.95 -36.57 20.23
N LEU A 279 4.74 -36.48 19.69
CA LEU A 279 3.80 -37.60 19.60
C LEU A 279 3.81 -38.22 18.20
N GLY A 280 3.98 -37.39 17.18
CA GLY A 280 3.78 -37.77 15.78
C GLY A 280 3.40 -36.56 14.93
N TYR A 281 2.66 -36.77 13.85
CA TYR A 281 2.26 -35.71 12.91
C TYR A 281 0.77 -35.76 12.58
N ALA A 282 0.25 -34.61 12.15
CA ALA A 282 -1.14 -34.35 11.79
C ALA A 282 -1.22 -33.86 10.33
N LEU A 283 -1.84 -34.65 9.47
CA LEU A 283 -2.05 -34.38 8.05
C LEU A 283 -3.48 -33.90 7.80
N SER A 284 -3.64 -32.67 7.27
CA SER A 284 -4.96 -32.12 6.94
C SER A 284 -5.66 -32.94 5.86
N GLN A 285 -6.94 -33.27 6.08
CA GLN A 285 -7.76 -34.06 5.14
C GLN A 285 -8.54 -33.18 4.14
N LYS A 286 -8.27 -31.87 4.09
CA LYS A 286 -8.99 -30.88 3.28
C LYS A 286 -8.04 -29.83 2.67
N PRO A 287 -7.15 -30.21 1.73
CA PRO A 287 -6.17 -29.29 1.12
C PRO A 287 -6.79 -28.00 0.57
N ASP A 288 -7.93 -28.11 -0.12
CA ASP A 288 -8.58 -26.97 -0.76
C ASP A 288 -9.16 -25.96 0.25
N LEU A 289 -9.50 -26.43 1.47
CA LEU A 289 -10.10 -25.57 2.50
C LEU A 289 -9.08 -24.58 3.07
N GLY A 290 -7.84 -25.02 3.29
CA GLY A 290 -6.80 -24.20 3.92
C GLY A 290 -7.26 -23.59 5.26
N ILE A 291 -7.01 -22.29 5.45
CA ILE A 291 -7.46 -21.49 6.59
C ILE A 291 -8.25 -20.28 6.08
N PRO A 292 -9.54 -20.43 5.73
CA PRO A 292 -10.36 -19.32 5.26
C PRO A 292 -10.59 -18.33 6.40
N ARG A 293 -11.09 -17.12 6.13
CA ARG A 293 -11.51 -16.19 7.20
C ARG A 293 -12.74 -16.71 7.94
N GLY A 294 -12.81 -16.45 9.25
CA GLY A 294 -13.90 -16.87 10.11
C GLY A 294 -13.83 -18.34 10.52
N VAL A 295 -14.99 -18.92 10.85
CA VAL A 295 -15.10 -20.26 11.42
C VAL A 295 -15.01 -21.33 10.34
N SER A 296 -14.10 -22.29 10.52
CA SER A 296 -13.89 -23.44 9.63
C SER A 296 -13.75 -24.74 10.42
N ASN A 297 -14.34 -25.83 9.91
CA ASN A 297 -14.23 -27.16 10.51
C ASN A 297 -13.14 -27.95 9.77
N GLN A 298 -11.95 -27.92 10.35
CA GLN A 298 -10.77 -28.65 9.90
C GLN A 298 -10.84 -30.11 10.34
N SER A 299 -10.21 -30.99 9.57
CA SER A 299 -10.10 -32.41 9.90
C SER A 299 -8.69 -32.88 9.62
N PHE A 300 -8.07 -33.53 10.60
CA PHE A 300 -6.68 -34.00 10.55
C PHE A 300 -6.62 -35.49 10.82
N SER A 301 -5.90 -36.23 9.99
CA SER A 301 -5.45 -37.58 10.30
C SER A 301 -4.13 -37.47 11.03
N VAL A 302 -4.06 -38.03 12.24
CA VAL A 302 -2.95 -37.93 13.17
C VAL A 302 -2.36 -39.32 13.36
N ILE A 303 -1.06 -39.46 13.11
CA ILE A 303 -0.32 -40.71 13.29
C ILE A 303 0.62 -40.51 14.47
N VAL A 304 0.41 -41.27 15.54
CA VAL A 304 1.18 -41.22 16.80
C VAL A 304 2.04 -42.47 16.93
N ASP A 305 3.32 -42.31 17.27
CA ASP A 305 4.24 -43.42 17.52
C ASP A 305 3.89 -44.13 18.84
N ALA A 306 3.39 -45.36 18.75
CA ALA A 306 2.94 -46.16 19.89
C ALA A 306 4.11 -46.64 20.77
N THR A 307 5.34 -46.66 20.24
CA THR A 307 6.55 -47.02 20.97
C THR A 307 7.08 -45.82 21.77
N ALA A 308 6.85 -44.60 21.30
CA ALA A 308 7.23 -43.36 21.97
C ALA A 308 6.20 -42.89 23.01
N VAL A 309 4.91 -43.16 22.81
CA VAL A 309 3.80 -42.67 23.65
C VAL A 309 2.79 -43.78 23.93
N SER A 310 2.58 -44.13 25.20
CA SER A 310 1.44 -44.99 25.56
C SER A 310 0.14 -44.19 25.47
N ILE A 311 -0.76 -44.58 24.57
CA ILE A 311 -2.07 -43.92 24.42
C ILE A 311 -2.89 -43.93 25.71
N SER A 312 -2.69 -44.92 26.58
CA SER A 312 -3.26 -44.97 27.94
C SER A 312 -3.01 -43.68 28.72
N SER A 313 -1.78 -43.15 28.66
CA SER A 313 -1.36 -41.95 29.39
C SER A 313 -1.94 -40.67 28.78
N MET A 314 -2.08 -40.63 27.44
CA MET A 314 -2.71 -39.52 26.72
C MET A 314 -4.22 -39.46 27.01
N LEU A 315 -4.91 -40.61 27.02
CA LEU A 315 -6.32 -40.72 27.36
C LEU A 315 -6.58 -40.37 28.83
N VAL A 316 -5.82 -40.94 29.76
CA VAL A 316 -6.00 -40.68 31.20
C VAL A 316 -5.71 -39.22 31.54
N SER A 317 -4.66 -38.61 30.98
CA SER A 317 -4.38 -37.18 31.20
C SER A 317 -5.50 -36.29 30.67
N GLY A 318 -6.00 -36.52 29.44
CA GLY A 318 -7.10 -35.75 28.85
C GLY A 318 -8.49 -35.97 29.48
N LEU A 319 -8.72 -37.12 30.12
CA LEU A 319 -9.96 -37.38 30.89
C LEU A 319 -9.92 -36.76 32.29
N THR A 320 -8.75 -36.77 32.95
CA THR A 320 -8.63 -36.38 34.37
C THR A 320 -8.24 -34.91 34.58
N SER A 321 -7.52 -34.32 33.62
CA SER A 321 -6.92 -32.98 33.67
C SER A 321 -7.18 -32.20 32.37
N SER A 322 -6.89 -30.90 32.39
CA SER A 322 -6.76 -30.10 31.16
C SER A 322 -5.36 -30.30 30.58
N SER A 323 -5.26 -30.79 29.34
CA SER A 323 -3.99 -30.93 28.63
C SER A 323 -3.82 -29.84 27.57
N HIS A 324 -2.57 -29.49 27.25
CA HIS A 324 -2.24 -28.61 26.13
C HIS A 324 -1.52 -29.43 25.08
N PHE A 325 -2.12 -29.50 23.88
CA PHE A 325 -1.44 -30.00 22.70
C PHE A 325 -0.87 -28.82 21.93
N PHE A 326 0.29 -29.02 21.29
CA PHE A 326 0.88 -28.04 20.39
C PHE A 326 0.94 -28.64 19.00
N ILE A 327 0.39 -27.90 18.03
CA ILE A 327 0.49 -28.19 16.61
C ILE A 327 1.55 -27.23 16.05
N VAL A 328 2.65 -27.79 15.57
CA VAL A 328 3.87 -27.04 15.22
C VAL A 328 4.25 -27.34 13.76
N GLY A 329 4.60 -26.31 13.00
CA GLY A 329 4.97 -26.45 11.59
C GLY A 329 6.42 -26.91 11.32
N ASP A 330 7.15 -27.35 12.34
CA ASP A 330 8.58 -27.73 12.25
C ASP A 330 8.87 -28.98 11.40
N ASN A 331 7.84 -29.58 10.81
CA ASN A 331 7.92 -30.72 9.89
C ASN A 331 8.54 -30.29 8.54
N PRO A 332 9.55 -31.00 8.02
CA PRO A 332 10.17 -30.67 6.73
C PRO A 332 9.24 -30.77 5.51
N TYR A 333 8.05 -31.35 5.66
CA TYR A 333 7.03 -31.51 4.62
C TYR A 333 5.75 -30.71 4.91
N VAL A 334 5.83 -29.61 5.68
CA VAL A 334 4.68 -28.85 6.19
C VAL A 334 3.68 -28.39 5.12
N THR A 335 4.11 -28.17 3.89
CA THR A 335 3.27 -27.90 2.71
C THR A 335 3.98 -28.36 1.44
N THR A 336 3.23 -28.49 0.35
CA THR A 336 3.73 -28.66 -1.03
C THR A 336 4.09 -27.33 -1.72
N HIS A 337 3.81 -26.18 -1.10
CA HIS A 337 3.99 -24.87 -1.69
C HIS A 337 5.18 -24.13 -1.05
N ASP A 338 6.32 -24.14 -1.73
CA ASP A 338 7.60 -23.57 -1.25
C ASP A 338 7.47 -22.12 -0.72
N GLN A 339 6.59 -21.32 -1.32
CA GLN A 339 6.35 -19.93 -0.89
C GLN A 339 5.65 -19.79 0.48
N PHE A 340 5.09 -20.88 1.03
CA PHE A 340 4.49 -20.91 2.37
C PHE A 340 5.32 -21.68 3.39
N THR A 341 6.29 -22.50 2.97
CA THR A 341 7.10 -23.36 3.86
C THR A 341 7.75 -22.61 5.02
N GLN A 342 8.31 -21.41 4.78
CA GLN A 342 8.92 -20.61 5.85
C GLN A 342 7.87 -20.04 6.82
N ALA A 343 6.71 -19.61 6.30
CA ALA A 343 5.64 -19.07 7.13
C ALA A 343 5.02 -20.17 8.00
N LEU A 344 4.62 -21.28 7.37
CA LEU A 344 3.99 -22.42 8.04
C LEU A 344 4.94 -23.08 9.05
N SER A 345 6.25 -23.12 8.81
CA SER A 345 7.21 -23.63 9.80
C SER A 345 7.40 -22.75 11.04
N ASN A 346 6.82 -21.55 11.07
CA ASN A 346 6.71 -20.72 12.27
C ASN A 346 5.35 -20.86 12.99
N VAL A 347 4.44 -21.72 12.50
CA VAL A 347 3.20 -22.04 13.23
C VAL A 347 3.52 -22.76 14.53
N ASN A 348 3.03 -22.23 15.64
CA ASN A 348 3.04 -22.85 16.95
C ASN A 348 1.69 -22.60 17.63
N MET A 349 0.73 -23.46 17.32
CA MET A 349 -0.66 -23.35 17.73
C MET A 349 -0.90 -24.17 18.99
N SER A 350 -1.34 -23.53 20.08
CA SER A 350 -1.78 -24.26 21.28
C SER A 350 -3.26 -24.63 21.16
N VAL A 351 -3.57 -25.92 21.33
CA VAL A 351 -4.93 -26.44 21.35
C VAL A 351 -5.24 -26.89 22.79
N PRO A 352 -5.94 -26.06 23.59
CA PRO A 352 -6.29 -26.41 24.96
C PRO A 352 -7.40 -27.47 24.97
N SER A 353 -7.12 -28.60 25.62
CA SER A 353 -8.10 -29.64 25.88
C SER A 353 -8.78 -29.38 27.22
N ALA A 354 -10.10 -29.25 27.21
CA ALA A 354 -10.88 -29.11 28.43
C ALA A 354 -10.92 -30.42 29.20
N LYS A 355 -11.13 -30.37 30.51
CA LYS A 355 -11.28 -31.58 31.32
C LYS A 355 -12.46 -32.40 30.81
N GLY A 356 -12.18 -33.60 30.31
CA GLY A 356 -13.20 -34.47 29.72
C GLY A 356 -13.43 -34.27 28.22
N SER A 357 -12.60 -33.50 27.49
CA SER A 357 -12.70 -33.42 26.02
C SER A 357 -12.62 -34.79 25.33
N PHE A 358 -12.03 -35.80 25.97
CA PHE A 358 -11.97 -37.18 25.48
C PHE A 358 -13.18 -38.05 25.88
N THR A 359 -14.20 -37.55 26.60
CA THR A 359 -15.37 -38.39 26.98
C THR A 359 -16.23 -38.80 25.80
N ASN A 360 -16.20 -38.02 24.72
CA ASN A 360 -16.95 -38.27 23.49
C ASN A 360 -16.09 -38.97 22.42
N MET A 361 -14.89 -39.43 22.79
CA MET A 361 -13.96 -40.05 21.85
C MET A 361 -14.52 -41.35 21.29
N LYS A 362 -14.57 -41.44 19.97
CA LYS A 362 -14.92 -42.68 19.26
C LYS A 362 -13.70 -43.60 19.19
N VAL A 363 -13.94 -44.90 19.22
CA VAL A 363 -12.89 -45.92 19.14
C VAL A 363 -13.28 -46.95 18.09
N GLY A 364 -12.41 -47.11 17.10
CA GLY A 364 -12.56 -47.98 15.95
C GLY A 364 -12.53 -49.47 16.32
N PRO A 365 -13.02 -50.35 15.43
CA PRO A 365 -13.21 -51.78 15.72
C PRO A 365 -11.90 -52.56 15.90
N THR A 366 -10.77 -52.02 15.46
CA THR A 366 -9.41 -52.54 15.61
C THR A 366 -8.79 -52.19 16.97
N CYS A 367 -9.39 -51.27 17.72
CA CYS A 367 -8.91 -50.79 19.00
C CYS A 367 -9.76 -51.32 20.16
N ASN A 368 -9.11 -51.89 21.17
CA ASN A 368 -9.80 -52.36 22.38
C ASN A 368 -9.44 -51.47 23.57
N LEU A 369 -10.35 -50.57 23.94
CA LEU A 369 -10.24 -49.66 25.08
C LEU A 369 -9.82 -50.35 26.39
N LEU A 370 -10.26 -51.58 26.64
CA LEU A 370 -9.94 -52.32 27.86
C LEU A 370 -8.49 -52.84 27.89
N SER A 371 -7.89 -53.13 26.72
CA SER A 371 -6.46 -53.47 26.63
C SER A 371 -5.55 -52.24 26.44
N LEU A 372 -6.14 -51.05 26.21
CA LEU A 372 -5.41 -49.78 26.14
C LEU A 372 -5.42 -49.01 27.48
N LEU A 373 -6.09 -49.54 28.51
CA LEU A 373 -6.20 -48.96 29.85
C LEU A 373 -5.72 -49.92 30.96
N GLY A 374 -5.15 -51.07 30.61
CA GLY A 374 -4.76 -52.14 31.53
C GLY A 374 -3.29 -52.54 31.39
#